data_AF-C9KPU8-F1
#
_entry.id   AF-C9KPU8-F1
#
_cell.length_a   1.000
_cell.length_b   1.000
_cell.length_c   1.000
_cell.angle_alpha   90.00
_cell.angle_beta   90.00
_cell.angle_gamma   90.00
#
_symmetry.space_group_name_H-M   'P 1'
#
loop_
_entity.id
_entity.type
_entity.pdbx_description
1 polymer ?
#
loop_
_entity_poly.entity_id
_entity_poly.type
_entity_poly.pdbx_seq_one_letter_code
_entity_poly.pdbx_strand_id
1 'polypeptide(L)'
;MSARPVAGSGSEATTVKKLFALVLLALLLGAGWAGYHAPDLLPQAQRLADDLLSHFEHDDGAIHVEGSGAALADVQKAAAAFDGLTQEKLGVTRRHSVRVYVAASDADYRRILREEFSLSDEEAGQVAAISGGWSGGSLHVTAVNAKAGVMDSHSDRYATTAHELFHQLQYEMSHGRDTDKTALFWLEEGSADYVGAMMAEKLGARTLARWQQGVLDDLLGAPHPARPDQLIHLEFEERKAIMAKEYHAYAMADMMTVQLLERFPKAQRGQKLAAYFEALGEGMTGEEAFAQTFGLTLDDFLQEFASWWQKQKSQPASIQIDAREGITEGQADFYAAQASAVQQLLARRFGQTLHGSYTLVLANGKDDLARAVSDYSDMTPAEAKKTVGESLWLENGSTLFLDTAALDSERQQIFSMGVMLTRVMEAQAMGGTEKEVAWLARGAAYLIGTLRLEEEGLGSLADYRRTWYSVLQEKGSFPDAASLTTPQAYEQACASFGDESCSIVAELAADDLFARRGWGSFTKWMRAANLADGDGEKAFQSVYGTSPNAYASSASARLLREMNSESSMYTR
;
A
#
# COMPACT_ATOMS: atom_id res chain seq x y z
N MET A 1 11.20 67.37 -11.14
CA MET A 1 10.07 68.11 -11.74
C MET A 1 9.50 67.26 -12.88
N SER A 2 8.25 66.83 -12.70
CA SER A 2 7.28 66.38 -13.70
C SER A 2 7.65 65.39 -14.81
N ALA A 3 7.12 64.17 -14.72
CA ALA A 3 6.16 63.64 -15.70
C ALA A 3 5.42 62.41 -15.12
N ARG A 4 4.08 62.47 -15.06
CA ARG A 4 3.18 61.35 -14.75
C ARG A 4 3.09 60.41 -15.96
N PRO A 5 2.97 59.08 -15.79
CA PRO A 5 2.37 58.24 -16.81
C PRO A 5 0.84 58.19 -16.64
N VAL A 6 0.20 58.09 -17.81
CA VAL A 6 -1.23 58.14 -18.11
C VAL A 6 -1.92 56.86 -17.63
N ALA A 7 -3.07 57.01 -16.98
CA ALA A 7 -3.99 55.92 -16.68
C ALA A 7 -4.72 55.50 -17.96
N GLY A 8 -4.58 54.22 -18.34
CA GLY A 8 -5.21 53.65 -19.52
C GLY A 8 -5.24 52.13 -19.47
N SER A 9 -6.01 51.56 -18.54
CA SER A 9 -6.37 50.11 -18.54
C SER A 9 -7.77 49.82 -17.98
N GLY A 10 -8.52 50.84 -17.56
CA GLY A 10 -9.86 50.66 -16.99
C GLY A 10 -11.00 50.58 -18.02
N SER A 11 -10.80 51.08 -19.25
CA SER A 11 -11.88 51.10 -20.26
C SER A 11 -11.98 49.81 -21.08
N GLU A 12 -10.90 49.06 -21.28
CA GLU A 12 -10.94 47.81 -22.04
C GLU A 12 -11.63 46.69 -21.24
N ALA A 13 -11.30 46.51 -19.96
CA ALA A 13 -11.96 45.53 -19.09
C ALA A 13 -13.47 45.79 -18.90
N THR A 14 -13.91 47.05 -18.91
CA THR A 14 -15.34 47.41 -18.87
C THR A 14 -16.02 47.28 -20.24
N THR A 15 -15.28 47.38 -21.33
CA THR A 15 -15.79 47.13 -22.69
C THR A 15 -15.96 45.64 -22.96
N VAL A 16 -15.03 44.80 -22.48
CA VAL A 16 -15.09 43.33 -22.56
C VAL A 16 -16.25 42.77 -21.74
N LYS A 17 -16.48 43.25 -20.51
CA LYS A 17 -17.66 42.87 -19.70
C LYS A 17 -18.98 43.22 -20.37
N LYS A 18 -19.03 44.35 -21.10
CA LYS A 18 -20.21 44.76 -21.88
C LYS A 18 -20.41 43.91 -23.13
N LEU A 19 -19.33 43.51 -23.81
CA LEU A 19 -19.38 42.62 -24.96
C LEU A 19 -19.85 41.21 -24.55
N PHE A 20 -19.32 40.67 -23.45
CA PHE A 20 -19.71 39.38 -22.87
C PHE A 20 -21.18 39.37 -22.46
N ALA A 21 -21.65 40.42 -21.77
CA ALA A 21 -23.07 40.57 -21.44
C ALA A 21 -23.97 40.64 -22.70
N LEU A 22 -23.47 41.22 -23.80
CA LEU A 22 -24.18 41.30 -25.08
C LEU A 22 -24.26 39.93 -25.81
N VAL A 23 -23.18 39.15 -25.75
CA VAL A 23 -23.14 37.79 -26.31
C VAL A 23 -24.03 36.84 -25.50
N LEU A 24 -24.00 36.94 -24.17
CA LEU A 24 -24.92 36.18 -23.30
C LEU A 24 -26.38 36.56 -23.54
N LEU A 25 -26.68 37.86 -23.72
CA LEU A 25 -28.04 38.31 -24.06
C LEU A 25 -28.50 37.79 -25.43
N ALA A 26 -27.61 37.78 -26.42
CA ALA A 26 -27.91 37.31 -27.77
C ALA A 26 -28.16 35.79 -27.81
N LEU A 27 -27.41 35.01 -27.03
CA LEU A 27 -27.60 33.55 -26.89
C LEU A 27 -28.91 33.23 -26.15
N LEU A 28 -29.25 33.99 -25.10
CA LEU A 28 -30.51 33.84 -24.37
C LEU A 28 -31.74 34.26 -25.21
N LEU A 29 -31.62 35.31 -26.03
CA LEU A 29 -32.68 35.76 -26.94
C LEU A 29 -32.86 34.82 -28.15
N GLY A 30 -31.79 34.20 -28.63
CA GLY A 30 -31.85 33.17 -29.69
C GLY A 30 -32.46 31.85 -29.23
N ALA A 31 -32.13 31.40 -28.02
CA ALA A 31 -32.71 30.20 -27.41
C ALA A 31 -34.21 30.33 -27.13
N GLY A 32 -34.67 31.55 -26.77
CA GLY A 32 -36.10 31.85 -26.59
C GLY A 32 -36.95 31.74 -27.85
N TRP A 33 -36.35 31.75 -29.05
CA TRP A 33 -37.06 31.63 -30.34
C TRP A 33 -37.06 30.19 -30.88
N ALA A 34 -36.13 29.33 -30.44
CA ALA A 34 -35.93 27.98 -30.98
C ALA A 34 -36.44 26.83 -30.08
N GLY A 35 -37.02 27.12 -28.90
CA GLY A 35 -37.68 26.11 -28.07
C GLY A 35 -36.75 25.06 -27.45
N TYR A 36 -35.46 25.35 -27.30
CA TYR A 36 -34.51 24.46 -26.62
C TYR A 36 -34.61 24.57 -25.09
N HIS A 37 -34.52 23.43 -24.40
CA HIS A 37 -34.52 23.36 -22.94
C HIS A 37 -33.20 23.90 -22.38
N ALA A 38 -33.27 24.93 -21.53
CA ALA A 38 -32.13 25.58 -20.89
C ALA A 38 -31.15 24.68 -20.07
N PRO A 39 -31.54 23.52 -19.48
CA PRO A 39 -30.62 22.69 -18.68
C PRO A 39 -29.47 22.05 -19.48
N ASP A 40 -29.63 21.81 -20.78
CA ASP A 40 -28.61 21.10 -21.59
C ASP A 40 -27.54 22.03 -22.17
N LEU A 41 -27.84 23.33 -22.28
CA LEU A 41 -26.93 24.34 -22.86
C LEU A 41 -26.02 24.98 -21.79
N LEU A 42 -26.43 24.99 -20.53
CA LEU A 42 -25.69 25.60 -19.43
C LEU A 42 -24.30 24.97 -19.19
N PRO A 43 -24.16 23.63 -19.12
CA PRO A 43 -22.85 22.99 -18.95
C PRO A 43 -21.91 23.16 -20.15
N GLN A 44 -22.46 23.32 -21.36
CA GLN A 44 -21.67 23.57 -22.58
C GLN A 44 -21.23 25.03 -22.65
N ALA A 45 -22.12 25.97 -22.28
CA ALA A 45 -21.80 27.39 -22.21
C ALA A 45 -20.80 27.72 -21.10
N GLN A 46 -20.85 26.98 -19.98
CA GLN A 46 -19.89 27.13 -18.89
C GLN A 46 -18.51 26.57 -19.27
N ARG A 47 -18.45 25.38 -19.91
CA ARG A 47 -17.20 24.88 -20.52
C ARG A 47 -16.60 25.85 -21.53
N LEU A 48 -17.42 26.43 -22.42
CA LEU A 48 -16.96 27.40 -23.40
C LEU A 48 -16.48 28.71 -22.74
N ALA A 49 -17.08 29.10 -21.61
CA ALA A 49 -16.67 30.27 -20.85
C ALA A 49 -15.36 30.03 -20.09
N ASP A 50 -15.16 28.84 -19.53
CA ASP A 50 -13.94 28.45 -18.83
C ASP A 50 -12.77 28.32 -19.83
N ASP A 51 -13.00 27.72 -21.02
CA ASP A 51 -12.04 27.70 -22.15
C ASP A 51 -11.70 29.12 -22.66
N LEU A 52 -12.69 30.02 -22.69
CA LEU A 52 -12.47 31.41 -23.11
C LEU A 52 -11.76 32.24 -22.03
N LEU A 53 -11.88 31.87 -20.76
CA LEU A 53 -11.20 32.54 -19.64
C LEU A 53 -9.75 32.05 -19.49
N SER A 54 -9.46 30.77 -19.73
CA SER A 54 -8.09 30.23 -19.77
C SER A 54 -7.26 30.86 -20.89
N HIS A 55 -7.88 31.32 -21.98
CA HIS A 55 -7.22 32.06 -23.07
C HIS A 55 -6.68 33.46 -22.68
N PHE A 56 -6.99 34.00 -21.50
CA PHE A 56 -6.50 35.33 -21.07
C PHE A 56 -5.36 35.28 -20.06
N GLU A 57 -5.03 34.12 -19.48
CA GLU A 57 -3.75 33.89 -18.82
C GLU A 57 -2.73 33.42 -19.88
N HIS A 58 -1.47 33.82 -19.74
CA HIS A 58 -0.44 33.42 -20.69
C HIS A 58 -0.13 31.94 -20.45
N ASP A 59 -0.82 31.07 -21.18
CA ASP A 59 -0.56 29.63 -21.19
C ASP A 59 0.84 29.39 -21.80
N ASP A 60 1.83 29.30 -20.92
CA ASP A 60 3.21 29.00 -21.28
C ASP A 60 3.46 27.49 -21.41
N GLY A 61 2.42 26.68 -21.23
CA GLY A 61 2.51 25.23 -21.24
C GLY A 61 3.45 24.69 -20.16
N ALA A 62 3.73 25.41 -19.06
CA ALA A 62 4.61 24.95 -17.98
C ALA A 62 3.82 24.44 -16.76
N ILE A 63 4.49 23.66 -15.89
CA ILE A 63 3.93 23.25 -14.60
C ILE A 63 4.47 24.19 -13.52
N HIS A 64 3.58 24.96 -12.89
CA HIS A 64 3.92 25.95 -11.87
C HIS A 64 3.65 25.38 -10.49
N VAL A 65 4.71 25.06 -9.75
CA VAL A 65 4.59 24.49 -8.39
C VAL A 65 4.71 25.59 -7.34
N GLU A 66 3.67 25.73 -6.53
CA GLU A 66 3.57 26.72 -5.44
C GLU A 66 3.31 26.02 -4.10
N GLY A 67 3.89 26.52 -3.01
CA GLY A 67 3.65 25.99 -1.67
C GLY A 67 4.88 26.07 -0.77
N SER A 68 4.87 25.26 0.29
CA SER A 68 5.97 25.18 1.26
C SER A 68 6.04 23.80 1.90
N GLY A 69 7.08 23.55 2.71
CA GLY A 69 7.24 22.30 3.46
C GLY A 69 8.24 21.32 2.85
N ALA A 70 8.49 20.23 3.56
CA ALA A 70 9.54 19.27 3.23
C ALA A 70 9.33 18.55 1.89
N ALA A 71 8.08 18.41 1.44
CA ALA A 71 7.74 17.76 0.18
C ALA A 71 7.94 18.65 -1.06
N LEU A 72 8.06 19.98 -0.89
CA LEU A 72 8.08 20.92 -2.03
C LEU A 72 9.17 20.58 -3.05
N ALA A 73 10.38 20.27 -2.59
CA ALA A 73 11.50 19.92 -3.46
C ALA A 73 11.21 18.65 -4.29
N ASP A 74 10.53 17.67 -3.69
CA ASP A 74 10.19 16.44 -4.40
C ASP A 74 9.09 16.66 -5.43
N VAL A 75 8.04 17.41 -5.07
CA VAL A 75 6.95 17.79 -5.99
C VAL A 75 7.51 18.57 -7.18
N GLN A 76 8.38 19.55 -6.94
CA GLN A 76 9.05 20.32 -8.01
C GLN A 76 9.86 19.41 -8.94
N LYS A 77 10.59 18.44 -8.39
CA LYS A 77 11.39 17.49 -9.17
C LYS A 77 10.51 16.58 -10.03
N ALA A 78 9.41 16.06 -9.49
CA ALA A 78 8.45 15.24 -10.24
C ALA A 78 7.73 16.04 -11.32
N ALA A 79 7.23 17.24 -11.00
CA ALA A 79 6.60 18.15 -11.97
C ALA A 79 7.55 18.48 -13.14
N ALA A 80 8.81 18.82 -12.85
CA ALA A 80 9.80 19.13 -13.90
C ALA A 80 10.14 17.93 -14.81
N ALA A 81 9.97 16.69 -14.32
CA ALA A 81 10.24 15.48 -15.09
C ALA A 81 9.01 14.91 -15.83
N PHE A 82 7.80 15.41 -15.53
CA PHE A 82 6.53 14.83 -15.96
C PHE A 82 6.38 14.77 -17.48
N ASP A 83 6.48 15.90 -18.17
CA ASP A 83 6.30 15.96 -19.63
C ASP A 83 7.37 15.13 -20.36
N GLY A 84 8.59 15.05 -19.80
CA GLY A 84 9.64 14.19 -20.33
C GLY A 84 9.32 12.69 -20.18
N LEU A 85 8.72 12.27 -19.07
CA LEU A 85 8.27 10.89 -18.87
C LEU A 85 7.11 10.55 -19.82
N THR A 86 6.08 11.38 -19.90
CA THR A 86 4.88 11.10 -20.70
C THR A 86 5.19 11.10 -22.20
N GLN A 87 6.03 12.01 -22.68
CA GLN A 87 6.52 11.98 -24.06
C GLN A 87 7.29 10.69 -24.37
N GLU A 88 8.13 10.23 -23.44
CA GLU A 88 8.96 9.03 -23.61
C GLU A 88 8.12 7.73 -23.57
N LYS A 89 7.21 7.62 -22.61
CA LYS A 89 6.49 6.37 -22.31
C LYS A 89 5.13 6.25 -22.98
N LEU A 90 4.42 7.37 -23.13
CA LEU A 90 3.06 7.41 -23.69
C LEU A 90 3.04 8.03 -25.08
N GLY A 91 4.04 8.83 -25.44
CA GLY A 91 4.09 9.53 -26.74
C GLY A 91 3.28 10.82 -26.78
N VAL A 92 2.79 11.30 -25.63
CA VAL A 92 1.95 12.49 -25.48
C VAL A 92 2.57 13.46 -24.49
N THR A 93 2.33 14.74 -24.69
CA THR A 93 2.63 15.81 -23.73
C THR A 93 1.40 16.65 -23.52
N ARG A 94 1.29 17.18 -22.30
CA ARG A 94 0.36 18.22 -21.92
C ARG A 94 0.50 19.44 -22.85
N ARG A 95 -0.62 20.13 -23.08
CA ARG A 95 -0.69 21.36 -23.88
C ARG A 95 -0.90 22.60 -23.01
N HIS A 96 -1.61 22.47 -21.89
CA HIS A 96 -1.99 23.61 -21.05
C HIS A 96 -1.15 23.71 -19.79
N SER A 97 -0.83 24.94 -19.37
CA SER A 97 -0.17 25.23 -18.10
C SER A 97 -0.96 24.67 -16.92
N VAL A 98 -0.29 24.03 -15.95
CA VAL A 98 -0.94 23.49 -14.75
C VAL A 98 -0.35 24.14 -13.50
N ARG A 99 -1.21 24.57 -12.59
CA ARG A 99 -0.79 25.07 -11.27
C ARG A 99 -0.88 23.94 -10.23
N VAL A 100 0.23 23.66 -9.56
CA VAL A 100 0.34 22.61 -8.55
C VAL A 100 0.54 23.25 -7.19
N TYR A 101 -0.41 23.05 -6.27
CA TYR A 101 -0.33 23.55 -4.91
C TYR A 101 0.12 22.46 -3.93
N VAL A 102 1.19 22.73 -3.18
CA VAL A 102 1.70 21.82 -2.14
C VAL A 102 1.21 22.24 -0.76
N ALA A 103 0.33 21.44 -0.18
CA ALA A 103 -0.24 21.67 1.14
C ALA A 103 0.58 21.00 2.25
N ALA A 104 1.28 21.77 3.08
CA ALA A 104 2.11 21.24 4.17
C ALA A 104 1.30 20.76 5.39
N SER A 105 0.00 21.04 5.44
CA SER A 105 -0.88 20.71 6.55
C SER A 105 -2.31 20.43 6.10
N ASP A 106 -3.10 19.76 6.95
CA ASP A 106 -4.52 19.51 6.69
C ASP A 106 -5.31 20.81 6.50
N ALA A 107 -4.97 21.85 7.26
CA ALA A 107 -5.60 23.17 7.16
C ALA A 107 -5.28 23.84 5.81
N ASP A 108 -4.04 23.74 5.34
CA ASP A 108 -3.64 24.27 4.03
C ASP A 108 -4.35 23.52 2.91
N TYR A 109 -4.43 22.19 3.02
CA TYR A 109 -5.06 21.36 1.98
C TYR A 109 -6.55 21.68 1.86
N ARG A 110 -7.28 21.73 2.97
CA ARG A 110 -8.69 22.15 2.97
C ARG A 110 -8.87 23.58 2.48
N ARG A 111 -7.93 24.50 2.77
CA ARG A 111 -7.99 25.86 2.23
C ARG A 111 -7.88 25.86 0.72
N ILE A 112 -6.89 25.17 0.15
CA ILE A 112 -6.70 25.04 -1.30
C ILE A 112 -7.93 24.42 -1.96
N LEU A 113 -8.47 23.33 -1.41
CA LEU A 113 -9.69 22.68 -1.90
C LEU A 113 -10.90 23.65 -1.98
N ARG A 114 -11.02 24.58 -1.04
CA ARG A 114 -12.11 25.56 -1.07
C ARG A 114 -11.85 26.74 -2.01
N GLU A 115 -10.63 27.28 -1.97
CA GLU A 115 -10.28 28.49 -2.70
C GLU A 115 -10.09 28.22 -4.19
N GLU A 116 -9.45 27.11 -4.55
CA GLU A 116 -9.04 26.81 -5.92
C GLU A 116 -10.00 25.84 -6.62
N PHE A 117 -10.67 24.95 -5.87
CA PHE A 117 -11.63 23.97 -6.41
C PHE A 117 -13.09 24.30 -6.08
N SER A 118 -13.35 25.39 -5.36
CA SER A 118 -14.70 25.82 -4.97
C SER A 118 -15.50 24.77 -4.18
N LEU A 119 -14.84 23.84 -3.48
CA LEU A 119 -15.52 22.88 -2.62
C LEU A 119 -16.08 23.57 -1.37
N SER A 120 -17.19 23.05 -0.83
CA SER A 120 -17.68 23.47 0.48
C SER A 120 -16.72 23.04 1.61
N ASP A 121 -16.84 23.67 2.78
CA ASP A 121 -16.08 23.28 3.98
C ASP A 121 -16.25 21.78 4.33
N GLU A 122 -17.47 21.26 4.13
CA GLU A 122 -17.79 19.86 4.40
C GLU A 122 -17.14 18.92 3.38
N GLU A 123 -17.28 19.20 2.08
CA GLU A 123 -16.68 18.41 1.02
C GLU A 123 -15.15 18.43 1.08
N ALA A 124 -14.55 19.61 1.29
CA ALA A 124 -13.11 19.74 1.47
C ALA A 124 -12.61 18.94 2.69
N GLY A 125 -13.40 18.90 3.78
CA GLY A 125 -13.10 18.07 4.94
C GLY A 125 -13.16 16.57 4.66
N GLN A 126 -14.14 16.13 3.86
CA GLN A 126 -14.28 14.72 3.44
C GLN A 126 -13.13 14.29 2.53
N VAL A 127 -12.83 15.09 1.49
CA VAL A 127 -11.73 14.82 0.54
C VAL A 127 -10.37 14.80 1.26
N ALA A 128 -10.12 15.73 2.18
CA ALA A 128 -8.87 15.79 2.96
C ALA A 128 -8.65 14.59 3.89
N ALA A 129 -9.71 13.87 4.25
CA ALA A 129 -9.63 12.67 5.08
C ALA A 129 -9.24 11.42 4.28
N ILE A 130 -9.48 11.41 2.97
CA ILE A 130 -9.36 10.19 2.14
C ILE A 130 -8.35 10.30 0.99
N SER A 131 -7.85 11.50 0.65
CA SER A 131 -7.00 11.71 -0.54
C SER A 131 -5.58 12.19 -0.22
N GLY A 132 -4.62 11.69 -1.01
CA GLY A 132 -3.22 12.16 -1.05
C GLY A 132 -2.99 13.35 -2.00
N GLY A 133 -3.94 13.60 -2.90
CA GLY A 133 -3.98 14.74 -3.81
C GLY A 133 -5.37 14.88 -4.43
N TRP A 134 -5.55 15.95 -5.21
CA TRP A 134 -6.79 16.21 -5.92
C TRP A 134 -6.50 17.00 -7.19
N SER A 135 -7.05 16.55 -8.32
CA SER A 135 -6.84 17.15 -9.62
C SER A 135 -8.15 17.63 -10.24
N GLY A 136 -8.15 18.84 -10.78
CA GLY A 136 -9.29 19.47 -11.42
C GLY A 136 -8.93 19.78 -12.86
N GLY A 137 -9.20 18.84 -13.76
CA GLY A 137 -8.78 18.91 -15.17
C GLY A 137 -9.22 20.20 -15.87
N SER A 138 -10.49 20.58 -15.72
CA SER A 138 -11.03 21.83 -16.31
C SER A 138 -10.48 23.12 -15.69
N LEU A 139 -9.91 23.03 -14.48
CA LEU A 139 -9.34 24.17 -13.78
C LEU A 139 -7.84 24.33 -14.08
N HIS A 140 -7.21 23.30 -14.65
CA HIS A 140 -5.76 23.19 -14.77
C HIS A 140 -5.03 23.36 -13.42
N VAL A 141 -5.67 22.87 -12.35
CA VAL A 141 -5.15 22.94 -10.98
C VAL A 141 -5.04 21.54 -10.39
N THR A 142 -3.93 21.30 -9.70
CA THR A 142 -3.67 20.12 -8.89
C THR A 142 -3.30 20.54 -7.46
N ALA A 143 -3.81 19.85 -6.46
CA ALA A 143 -3.40 19.99 -5.07
C ALA A 143 -2.74 18.70 -4.57
N VAL A 144 -1.62 18.83 -3.88
CA VAL A 144 -0.87 17.70 -3.28
C VAL A 144 -0.95 17.81 -1.76
N ASN A 145 -1.47 16.78 -1.11
CA ASN A 145 -1.65 16.73 0.35
C ASN A 145 -0.36 16.26 1.05
N ALA A 146 0.60 17.16 1.21
CA ALA A 146 1.90 16.89 1.82
C ALA A 146 1.91 16.96 3.35
N LYS A 147 0.78 16.68 4.03
CA LYS A 147 0.75 16.59 5.49
C LYS A 147 1.53 15.36 5.98
N ALA A 148 2.13 15.47 7.17
CA ALA A 148 2.84 14.35 7.80
C ALA A 148 1.90 13.14 7.97
N GLY A 149 2.39 11.93 7.64
CA GLY A 149 1.61 10.69 7.71
C GLY A 149 0.70 10.43 6.49
N VAL A 150 0.76 11.25 5.44
CA VAL A 150 0.08 10.98 4.15
C VAL A 150 1.06 10.54 3.07
N MET A 151 2.21 11.20 2.96
CA MET A 151 3.31 10.81 2.07
C MET A 151 4.61 10.84 2.85
N ASP A 152 5.03 9.67 3.33
CA ASP A 152 6.16 9.55 4.25
C ASP A 152 7.50 9.44 3.52
N SER A 153 7.52 8.95 2.28
CA SER A 153 8.74 8.76 1.50
C SER A 153 8.86 9.69 0.28
N HIS A 154 10.09 9.81 -0.25
CA HIS A 154 10.34 10.50 -1.53
C HIS A 154 9.61 9.81 -2.70
N SER A 155 9.54 8.48 -2.68
CA SER A 155 8.84 7.67 -3.68
C SER A 155 7.35 8.00 -3.72
N ASP A 156 6.69 8.08 -2.57
CA ASP A 156 5.26 8.43 -2.50
C ASP A 156 5.01 9.82 -3.06
N ARG A 157 5.86 10.80 -2.73
CA ARG A 157 5.74 12.17 -3.25
C ARG A 157 5.91 12.23 -4.77
N TYR A 158 6.88 11.50 -5.32
CA TYR A 158 7.08 11.42 -6.77
C TYR A 158 5.89 10.75 -7.46
N ALA A 159 5.42 9.64 -6.91
CA ALA A 159 4.31 8.87 -7.46
C ALA A 159 3.00 9.65 -7.41
N THR A 160 2.61 10.17 -6.24
CA THR A 160 1.39 10.98 -6.08
C THR A 160 1.42 12.23 -6.94
N THR A 161 2.55 12.95 -7.02
CA THR A 161 2.62 14.14 -7.90
C THR A 161 2.35 13.78 -9.36
N ALA A 162 2.96 12.69 -9.85
CA ALA A 162 2.75 12.27 -11.23
C ALA A 162 1.38 11.63 -11.48
N HIS A 163 0.80 10.97 -10.48
CA HIS A 163 -0.59 10.49 -10.50
C HIS A 163 -1.57 11.66 -10.74
N GLU A 164 -1.48 12.71 -9.92
CA GLU A 164 -2.39 13.85 -10.03
C GLU A 164 -2.19 14.66 -11.33
N LEU A 165 -0.94 14.77 -11.79
CA LEU A 165 -0.63 15.38 -13.09
C LEU A 165 -1.10 14.49 -14.25
N PHE A 166 -1.16 13.17 -14.07
CA PHE A 166 -1.70 12.29 -15.09
C PHE A 166 -3.20 12.47 -15.27
N HIS A 167 -3.96 12.75 -14.20
CA HIS A 167 -5.36 13.16 -14.34
C HIS A 167 -5.53 14.43 -15.19
N GLN A 168 -4.61 15.40 -15.11
CA GLN A 168 -4.63 16.56 -16.02
C GLN A 168 -4.45 16.14 -17.48
N LEU A 169 -3.53 15.20 -17.74
CA LEU A 169 -3.29 14.69 -19.08
C LEU A 169 -4.45 13.81 -19.60
N GLN A 170 -5.07 13.01 -18.74
CA GLN A 170 -6.28 12.23 -19.05
C GLN A 170 -7.43 13.16 -19.47
N TYR A 171 -7.63 14.26 -18.73
CA TYR A 171 -8.60 15.29 -19.07
C TYR A 171 -8.35 15.90 -20.45
N GLU A 172 -7.10 16.27 -20.74
CA GLU A 172 -6.74 16.85 -22.04
C GLU A 172 -6.95 15.87 -23.20
N MET A 173 -6.50 14.62 -23.07
CA MET A 173 -6.64 13.59 -24.10
C MET A 173 -8.11 13.23 -24.36
N SER A 174 -8.92 13.18 -23.30
CA SER A 174 -10.34 12.82 -23.37
C SER A 174 -11.28 14.00 -23.65
N HIS A 175 -10.76 15.22 -23.74
CA HIS A 175 -11.57 16.43 -23.84
C HIS A 175 -12.64 16.53 -22.72
N GLY A 176 -12.23 16.18 -21.50
CA GLY A 176 -13.08 16.17 -20.29
C GLY A 176 -14.10 15.02 -20.23
N ARG A 177 -13.86 13.95 -20.97
CA ARG A 177 -14.66 12.70 -20.96
C ARG A 177 -13.97 11.58 -20.17
N ASP A 178 -12.99 11.93 -19.36
CA ASP A 178 -12.31 11.09 -18.37
C ASP A 178 -13.13 10.89 -17.08
N THR A 179 -14.31 11.49 -16.98
CA THR A 179 -15.16 11.40 -15.78
C THR A 179 -15.88 10.05 -15.61
N ASP A 180 -16.24 9.77 -14.35
CA ASP A 180 -16.91 8.59 -13.77
C ASP A 180 -18.04 7.90 -14.58
N LYS A 181 -18.68 8.61 -15.53
CA LYS A 181 -19.79 8.09 -16.37
C LYS A 181 -19.37 7.63 -17.76
N THR A 182 -18.18 8.02 -18.19
CA THR A 182 -17.74 7.89 -19.58
C THR A 182 -16.46 7.07 -19.65
N ALA A 183 -15.54 7.25 -18.71
CA ALA A 183 -14.38 6.41 -18.53
C ALA A 183 -14.66 5.26 -17.57
N LEU A 184 -13.89 4.18 -17.69
CA LEU A 184 -13.82 3.11 -16.71
C LEU A 184 -12.98 3.59 -15.50
N PHE A 185 -13.61 3.72 -14.34
CA PHE A 185 -12.98 4.23 -13.11
C PHE A 185 -11.69 3.51 -12.75
N TRP A 186 -11.68 2.17 -12.78
CA TRP A 186 -10.48 1.39 -12.46
C TRP A 186 -9.31 1.68 -13.41
N LEU A 187 -9.59 2.02 -14.67
CA LEU A 187 -8.55 2.31 -15.66
C LEU A 187 -8.08 3.76 -15.54
N GLU A 188 -8.94 4.69 -15.14
CA GLU A 188 -8.55 6.06 -14.78
C GLU A 188 -7.54 6.06 -13.62
N GLU A 189 -7.94 5.51 -12.47
CA GLU A 189 -7.14 5.53 -11.25
C GLU A 189 -5.91 4.60 -11.34
N GLY A 190 -6.11 3.35 -11.77
CA GLY A 190 -5.01 2.39 -11.86
C GLY A 190 -3.95 2.78 -12.89
N SER A 191 -4.32 3.55 -13.93
CA SER A 191 -3.33 4.08 -14.87
C SER A 191 -2.60 5.32 -14.33
N ALA A 192 -3.25 6.14 -13.50
CA ALA A 192 -2.60 7.24 -12.79
C ALA A 192 -1.56 6.72 -11.80
N ASP A 193 -1.87 5.67 -11.02
CA ASP A 193 -0.91 5.03 -10.13
C ASP A 193 0.22 4.31 -10.89
N TYR A 194 -0.09 3.66 -12.03
CA TYR A 194 0.94 3.08 -12.90
C TYR A 194 1.92 4.14 -13.42
N VAL A 195 1.44 5.31 -13.84
CA VAL A 195 2.27 6.44 -14.27
C VAL A 195 3.05 7.03 -13.10
N GLY A 196 2.42 7.14 -11.93
CA GLY A 196 3.08 7.53 -10.68
C GLY A 196 4.27 6.63 -10.34
N ALA A 197 4.08 5.31 -10.41
CA ALA A 197 5.14 4.34 -10.17
C ALA A 197 6.27 4.42 -11.21
N MET A 198 5.94 4.69 -12.49
CA MET A 198 6.97 4.96 -13.52
C MET A 198 7.77 6.23 -13.22
N MET A 199 7.14 7.27 -12.65
CA MET A 199 7.85 8.49 -12.25
C MET A 199 8.80 8.23 -11.09
N ALA A 200 8.35 7.52 -10.06
CA ALA A 200 9.19 7.13 -8.93
C ALA A 200 10.45 6.40 -9.42
N GLU A 201 10.30 5.41 -10.31
CA GLU A 201 11.42 4.68 -10.92
C GLU A 201 12.34 5.61 -11.74
N LYS A 202 11.78 6.50 -12.58
CA LYS A 202 12.56 7.44 -13.40
C LYS A 202 13.44 8.36 -12.54
N LEU A 203 12.98 8.72 -11.35
CA LEU A 203 13.69 9.59 -10.43
C LEU A 203 14.63 8.85 -9.46
N GLY A 204 14.79 7.54 -9.65
CA GLY A 204 15.70 6.69 -8.88
C GLY A 204 15.16 6.26 -7.51
N ALA A 205 13.84 6.33 -7.32
CA ALA A 205 13.16 5.80 -6.13
C ALA A 205 12.63 4.37 -6.42
N ARG A 206 11.63 3.90 -5.66
CA ARG A 206 10.98 2.60 -5.85
C ARG A 206 10.72 2.26 -7.34
N THR A 207 11.13 1.06 -7.74
CA THR A 207 10.94 0.55 -9.10
C THR A 207 9.48 0.19 -9.37
N LEU A 208 9.08 0.23 -10.65
CA LEU A 208 7.73 -0.13 -11.07
C LEU A 208 7.41 -1.59 -10.69
N ALA A 209 8.35 -2.50 -10.91
CA ALA A 209 8.19 -3.91 -10.58
C ALA A 209 7.94 -4.14 -9.07
N ARG A 210 8.61 -3.36 -8.22
CA ARG A 210 8.42 -3.46 -6.78
C ARG A 210 7.08 -2.88 -6.33
N TRP A 211 6.67 -1.75 -6.90
CA TRP A 211 5.34 -1.21 -6.65
C TRP A 211 4.25 -2.24 -7.01
N GLN A 212 4.34 -2.88 -8.18
CA GLN A 212 3.41 -3.95 -8.60
C GLN A 212 3.34 -5.10 -7.60
N GLN A 213 4.50 -5.52 -7.07
CA GLN A 213 4.58 -6.59 -6.09
C GLN A 213 3.95 -6.18 -4.75
N GLY A 214 4.23 -4.97 -4.26
CA GLY A 214 3.63 -4.45 -3.04
C GLY A 214 2.11 -4.35 -3.13
N VAL A 215 1.59 -3.82 -4.25
CA VAL A 215 0.14 -3.74 -4.50
C VAL A 215 -0.50 -5.14 -4.51
N LEU A 216 0.14 -6.12 -5.15
CA LEU A 216 -0.38 -7.49 -5.18
C LEU A 216 -0.41 -8.10 -3.76
N ASP A 217 0.64 -7.90 -2.98
CA ASP A 217 0.72 -8.43 -1.61
C ASP A 217 -0.32 -7.77 -0.70
N ASP A 218 -0.50 -6.46 -0.79
CA ASP A 218 -1.55 -5.72 -0.08
C ASP A 218 -2.95 -6.26 -0.43
N LEU A 219 -3.19 -6.53 -1.72
CA LEU A 219 -4.47 -7.06 -2.19
C LEU A 219 -4.70 -8.52 -1.75
N LEU A 220 -3.64 -9.33 -1.65
CA LEU A 220 -3.71 -10.70 -1.14
C LEU A 220 -3.97 -10.76 0.37
N GLY A 221 -3.49 -9.77 1.12
CA GLY A 221 -3.72 -9.62 2.57
C GLY A 221 -5.08 -8.99 2.93
N ALA A 222 -5.72 -8.30 1.98
CA ALA A 222 -6.97 -7.59 2.21
C ALA A 222 -8.13 -8.54 2.62
N PRO A 223 -8.89 -8.23 3.70
CA PRO A 223 -10.04 -9.05 4.12
C PRO A 223 -11.19 -9.02 3.11
N HIS A 224 -11.45 -7.82 2.57
CA HIS A 224 -12.64 -7.49 1.79
C HIS A 224 -12.29 -6.68 0.54
N PRO A 225 -11.36 -7.15 -0.32
CA PRO A 225 -11.00 -6.40 -1.51
C PRO A 225 -12.22 -6.18 -2.41
N ALA A 226 -12.33 -4.98 -3.00
CA ALA A 226 -13.37 -4.61 -3.94
C ALA A 226 -13.44 -5.63 -5.08
N ARG A 227 -14.65 -5.91 -5.56
CA ARG A 227 -14.80 -6.79 -6.73
C ARG A 227 -14.56 -5.96 -8.00
N PRO A 228 -13.86 -6.51 -9.02
CA PRO A 228 -13.60 -5.81 -10.28
C PRO A 228 -14.84 -5.22 -10.95
N ASP A 229 -15.98 -5.91 -10.90
CA ASP A 229 -17.25 -5.44 -11.46
C ASP A 229 -17.83 -4.22 -10.76
N GLN A 230 -17.34 -3.89 -9.55
CA GLN A 230 -17.76 -2.72 -8.79
C GLN A 230 -16.92 -1.47 -9.10
N LEU A 231 -15.89 -1.57 -9.93
CA LEU A 231 -14.94 -0.48 -10.20
C LEU A 231 -15.07 0.07 -11.63
N ILE A 232 -16.24 -0.09 -12.26
CA ILE A 232 -16.47 0.26 -13.67
C ILE A 232 -16.97 1.70 -13.78
N HIS A 233 -18.23 1.93 -13.44
CA HIS A 233 -18.89 3.24 -13.39
C HIS A 233 -19.37 3.46 -11.98
N LEU A 234 -18.87 4.51 -11.32
CA LEU A 234 -19.16 4.81 -9.93
C LEU A 234 -19.65 6.24 -9.83
N GLU A 235 -20.86 6.47 -9.33
CA GLU A 235 -21.24 7.83 -8.97
C GLU A 235 -20.43 8.30 -7.73
N PHE A 236 -20.33 9.61 -7.53
CA PHE A 236 -19.51 10.20 -6.45
C PHE A 236 -19.76 9.59 -5.06
N GLU A 237 -21.01 9.28 -4.70
CA GLU A 237 -21.33 8.63 -3.41
C GLU A 237 -20.85 7.17 -3.35
N GLU A 238 -20.94 6.43 -4.45
CA GLU A 238 -20.47 5.05 -4.54
C GLU A 238 -18.94 5.00 -4.51
N ARG A 239 -18.29 5.95 -5.20
CA ARG A 239 -16.84 6.17 -5.15
C ARG A 239 -16.38 6.41 -3.71
N LYS A 240 -17.04 7.30 -2.96
CA LYS A 240 -16.71 7.52 -1.54
C LYS A 240 -16.85 6.26 -0.69
N ALA A 241 -17.88 5.46 -0.92
CA ALA A 241 -18.09 4.23 -0.14
C ALA A 241 -17.02 3.17 -0.44
N ILE A 242 -16.68 2.96 -1.72
CA ILE A 242 -15.72 1.93 -2.13
C ILE A 242 -14.26 2.36 -1.93
N MET A 243 -13.98 3.67 -1.84
CA MET A 243 -12.65 4.21 -1.51
C MET A 243 -12.29 4.10 -0.02
N ALA A 244 -13.19 3.60 0.84
CA ALA A 244 -12.79 3.29 2.21
C ALA A 244 -11.63 2.30 2.21
N LYS A 245 -10.60 2.56 3.05
CA LYS A 245 -9.34 1.80 3.06
C LYS A 245 -9.54 0.28 3.14
N GLU A 246 -10.59 -0.16 3.84
CA GLU A 246 -10.96 -1.57 4.01
C GLU A 246 -11.23 -2.34 2.70
N TYR A 247 -11.62 -1.64 1.62
CA TYR A 247 -11.94 -2.28 0.35
C TYR A 247 -10.76 -2.38 -0.62
N HIS A 248 -9.64 -1.71 -0.36
CA HIS A 248 -8.45 -1.75 -1.23
C HIS A 248 -8.78 -1.52 -2.73
N ALA A 249 -9.72 -0.60 -3.02
CA ALA A 249 -10.22 -0.37 -4.38
C ALA A 249 -9.14 0.07 -5.36
N TYR A 250 -8.24 0.96 -4.94
CA TYR A 250 -7.06 1.38 -5.71
C TYR A 250 -6.15 0.20 -6.03
N ALA A 251 -5.78 -0.61 -5.04
CA ALA A 251 -4.93 -1.78 -5.29
C ALA A 251 -5.56 -2.80 -6.26
N MET A 252 -6.90 -2.92 -6.25
CA MET A 252 -7.61 -3.72 -7.26
C MET A 252 -7.52 -3.08 -8.65
N ALA A 253 -7.77 -1.78 -8.76
CA ALA A 253 -7.67 -1.01 -10.02
C ALA A 253 -6.26 -1.05 -10.62
N ASP A 254 -5.24 -0.92 -9.77
CA ASP A 254 -3.82 -1.05 -10.11
C ASP A 254 -3.53 -2.41 -10.73
N MET A 255 -3.92 -3.49 -10.05
CA MET A 255 -3.66 -4.83 -10.57
C MET A 255 -4.44 -5.13 -11.84
N MET A 256 -5.67 -4.63 -11.98
CA MET A 256 -6.40 -4.70 -13.24
C MET A 256 -5.63 -3.98 -14.37
N THR A 257 -5.11 -2.78 -14.10
CA THR A 257 -4.30 -2.02 -15.08
C THR A 257 -3.01 -2.75 -15.44
N VAL A 258 -2.28 -3.27 -14.46
CA VAL A 258 -1.06 -4.05 -14.68
C VAL A 258 -1.35 -5.26 -15.56
N GLN A 259 -2.39 -6.04 -15.24
CA GLN A 259 -2.76 -7.24 -15.99
C GLN A 259 -3.26 -6.93 -17.41
N LEU A 260 -3.99 -5.83 -17.61
CA LEU A 260 -4.36 -5.35 -18.93
C LEU A 260 -3.11 -5.05 -19.78
N LEU A 261 -2.18 -4.30 -19.21
CA LEU A 261 -0.97 -3.84 -19.90
C LEU A 261 0.06 -4.96 -20.14
N GLU A 262 0.03 -6.03 -19.33
CA GLU A 262 0.88 -7.21 -19.53
C GLU A 262 0.64 -7.94 -20.85
N ARG A 263 -0.54 -7.75 -21.47
CA ARG A 263 -0.87 -8.25 -22.80
C ARG A 263 -0.04 -7.62 -23.92
N PHE A 264 0.62 -6.49 -23.64
CA PHE A 264 1.34 -5.71 -24.63
C PHE A 264 2.85 -5.66 -24.34
N PRO A 265 3.70 -5.56 -25.38
CA PRO A 265 5.12 -5.29 -25.22
C PRO A 265 5.34 -4.04 -24.37
N LYS A 266 6.34 -4.06 -23.47
CA LYS A 266 6.63 -2.95 -22.54
C LYS A 266 6.65 -1.56 -23.21
N ALA A 267 7.23 -1.47 -24.41
CA ALA A 267 7.35 -0.23 -25.18
C ALA A 267 6.01 0.34 -25.70
N GLN A 268 4.93 -0.45 -25.71
CA GLN A 268 3.60 -0.05 -26.20
C GLN A 268 2.61 0.25 -25.08
N ARG A 269 2.93 -0.09 -23.82
CA ARG A 269 1.97 -0.02 -22.71
C ARG A 269 1.43 1.39 -22.48
N GLY A 270 2.31 2.39 -22.41
CA GLY A 270 1.89 3.78 -22.24
C GLY A 270 1.09 4.30 -23.45
N GLN A 271 1.48 3.94 -24.67
CA GLN A 271 0.74 4.33 -25.88
C GLN A 271 -0.68 3.76 -25.89
N LYS A 272 -0.89 2.56 -25.33
CA LYS A 272 -2.23 1.98 -25.17
C LYS A 272 -3.09 2.77 -24.18
N LEU A 273 -2.51 3.27 -23.09
CA LEU A 273 -3.22 4.16 -22.17
C LEU A 273 -3.63 5.46 -22.87
N ALA A 274 -2.69 6.12 -23.55
CA ALA A 274 -2.97 7.35 -24.29
C ALA A 274 -4.08 7.17 -25.34
N ALA A 275 -3.99 6.12 -26.16
CA ALA A 275 -4.98 5.82 -27.19
C ALA A 275 -6.39 5.58 -26.63
N TYR A 276 -6.51 4.98 -25.43
CA TYR A 276 -7.81 4.79 -24.77
C TYR A 276 -8.44 6.14 -24.42
N PHE A 277 -7.70 7.06 -23.79
CA PHE A 277 -8.23 8.37 -23.43
C PHE A 277 -8.48 9.27 -24.65
N GLU A 278 -7.64 9.20 -25.68
CA GLU A 278 -7.89 9.88 -26.97
C GLU A 278 -9.20 9.40 -27.62
N ALA A 279 -9.48 8.09 -27.59
CA ALA A 279 -10.73 7.53 -28.11
C ALA A 279 -11.96 8.01 -27.33
N LEU A 280 -11.85 8.25 -26.02
CA LEU A 280 -12.90 8.92 -25.24
C LEU A 280 -13.14 10.33 -25.75
N GLY A 281 -12.07 11.07 -26.06
CA GLY A 281 -12.13 12.42 -26.65
C GLY A 281 -12.79 12.45 -28.03
N GLU A 282 -12.64 11.39 -28.82
CA GLU A 282 -13.33 11.21 -30.10
C GLU A 282 -14.83 10.85 -29.94
N GLY A 283 -15.27 10.61 -28.71
CA GLY A 283 -16.67 10.53 -28.34
C GLY A 283 -17.19 9.14 -28.02
N MET A 284 -16.31 8.15 -27.94
CA MET A 284 -16.65 6.77 -27.57
C MET A 284 -17.07 6.65 -26.10
N THR A 285 -17.78 5.58 -25.76
CA THR A 285 -17.91 5.16 -24.35
C THR A 285 -16.64 4.45 -23.86
N GLY A 286 -16.49 4.30 -22.55
CA GLY A 286 -15.37 3.56 -21.95
C GLY A 286 -15.24 2.15 -22.50
N GLU A 287 -16.33 1.41 -22.63
CA GLU A 287 -16.31 0.05 -23.17
C GLU A 287 -15.94 0.01 -24.66
N GLU A 288 -16.44 0.96 -25.46
CA GLU A 288 -16.11 1.07 -26.88
C GLU A 288 -14.62 1.41 -27.07
N ALA A 289 -14.13 2.44 -26.37
CA ALA A 289 -12.73 2.84 -26.37
C ALA A 289 -11.83 1.69 -25.87
N PHE A 290 -12.25 0.96 -24.83
CA PHE A 290 -11.54 -0.20 -24.32
C PHE A 290 -11.45 -1.31 -25.37
N ALA A 291 -12.58 -1.71 -25.96
CA ALA A 291 -12.62 -2.76 -26.96
C ALA A 291 -11.78 -2.42 -28.20
N GLN A 292 -11.86 -1.18 -28.68
CA GLN A 292 -11.06 -0.71 -29.81
C GLN A 292 -9.56 -0.69 -29.49
N THR A 293 -9.18 -0.20 -28.31
CA THR A 293 -7.78 0.03 -27.97
C THR A 293 -7.05 -1.26 -27.62
N PHE A 294 -7.70 -2.11 -26.82
CA PHE A 294 -7.08 -3.31 -26.25
C PHE A 294 -7.44 -4.59 -27.02
N GLY A 295 -8.41 -4.55 -27.92
CA GLY A 295 -8.79 -5.68 -28.77
C GLY A 295 -9.51 -6.81 -28.03
N LEU A 296 -10.11 -6.53 -26.88
CA LEU A 296 -10.99 -7.44 -26.13
C LEU A 296 -12.12 -6.66 -25.47
N THR A 297 -13.27 -7.30 -25.25
CA THR A 297 -14.37 -6.66 -24.52
C THR A 297 -14.04 -6.53 -23.03
N LEU A 298 -14.71 -5.61 -22.34
CA LEU A 298 -14.56 -5.45 -20.90
C LEU A 298 -14.97 -6.74 -20.15
N ASP A 299 -16.06 -7.39 -20.54
CA ASP A 299 -16.52 -8.63 -19.92
C ASP A 299 -15.50 -9.76 -20.06
N ASP A 300 -14.88 -9.92 -21.24
CA ASP A 300 -13.82 -10.90 -21.46
C ASP A 300 -12.62 -10.62 -20.54
N PHE A 301 -12.24 -9.34 -20.42
CA PHE A 301 -11.15 -8.93 -19.52
C PHE A 301 -11.47 -9.24 -18.06
N LEU A 302 -12.67 -8.91 -17.58
CA LEU A 302 -13.09 -9.17 -16.20
C LEU A 302 -13.10 -10.67 -15.89
N GLN A 303 -13.50 -11.52 -16.85
CA GLN A 303 -13.46 -12.97 -16.68
C GLN A 303 -12.01 -13.51 -16.62
N GLU A 304 -11.14 -13.02 -17.50
CA GLU A 304 -9.72 -13.38 -17.50
C GLU A 304 -9.05 -12.93 -16.18
N PHE A 305 -9.30 -11.69 -15.76
CA PHE A 305 -8.78 -11.15 -14.51
C PHE A 305 -9.28 -11.92 -13.30
N ALA A 306 -10.58 -12.25 -13.23
CA ALA A 306 -11.12 -13.06 -12.14
C ALA A 306 -10.44 -14.44 -12.08
N SER A 307 -10.19 -15.07 -13.23
CA SER A 307 -9.48 -16.35 -13.31
C SER A 307 -8.03 -16.23 -12.84
N TRP A 308 -7.34 -15.17 -13.25
CA TRP A 308 -5.99 -14.85 -12.79
C TRP A 308 -5.98 -14.61 -11.27
N TRP A 309 -6.93 -13.84 -10.73
CA TRP A 309 -7.00 -13.50 -9.32
C TRP A 309 -7.21 -14.74 -8.43
N GLN A 310 -8.09 -15.67 -8.85
CA GLN A 310 -8.25 -16.94 -8.14
C GLN A 310 -6.98 -17.79 -8.18
N LYS A 311 -6.22 -17.73 -9.28
CA LYS A 311 -4.91 -18.40 -9.37
C LYS A 311 -3.91 -17.78 -8.39
N GLN A 312 -3.81 -16.45 -8.30
CA GLN A 312 -2.90 -15.79 -7.36
C GLN A 312 -3.20 -16.18 -5.90
N LYS A 313 -4.47 -16.13 -5.49
CA LYS A 313 -4.90 -16.53 -4.13
C LYS A 313 -4.69 -18.00 -3.79
N SER A 314 -4.46 -18.87 -4.78
CA SER A 314 -4.22 -20.30 -4.55
C SER A 314 -2.76 -20.71 -4.73
N GLN A 315 -1.93 -19.83 -5.29
CA GLN A 315 -0.53 -20.11 -5.57
C GLN A 315 0.32 -19.95 -4.29
N PRO A 316 1.14 -20.95 -3.92
CA PRO A 316 2.12 -20.80 -2.86
C PRO A 316 3.10 -19.65 -3.14
N ALA A 317 3.60 -19.03 -2.09
CA ALA A 317 4.52 -17.92 -2.19
C ALA A 317 5.81 -18.32 -2.90
N SER A 318 6.21 -17.48 -3.85
CA SER A 318 7.54 -17.56 -4.44
C SER A 318 8.50 -16.76 -3.58
N ILE A 319 9.59 -17.39 -3.10
CA ILE A 319 10.63 -16.69 -2.33
C ILE A 319 11.92 -16.76 -3.15
N GLN A 320 12.28 -15.64 -3.76
CA GLN A 320 13.54 -15.47 -4.46
C GLN A 320 14.65 -15.13 -3.46
N ILE A 321 15.78 -15.84 -3.53
CA ILE A 321 16.96 -15.50 -2.72
C ILE A 321 17.80 -14.48 -3.48
N ASP A 322 18.16 -13.39 -2.78
CA ASP A 322 19.13 -12.41 -3.24
C ASP A 322 20.33 -12.42 -2.28
N ALA A 323 21.43 -13.04 -2.72
CA ALA A 323 22.62 -13.23 -1.92
C ALA A 323 23.60 -12.07 -2.12
N ARG A 324 23.84 -11.28 -1.07
CA ARG A 324 24.77 -10.15 -1.09
C ARG A 324 26.23 -10.62 -1.13
N GLU A 325 27.14 -9.68 -1.38
CA GLU A 325 28.58 -9.94 -1.39
C GLU A 325 29.04 -10.59 -0.07
N GLY A 326 29.76 -11.71 -0.18
CA GLY A 326 30.23 -12.49 0.96
C GLY A 326 29.32 -13.66 1.36
N ILE A 327 28.13 -13.77 0.79
CA ILE A 327 27.28 -14.97 0.91
C ILE A 327 27.67 -15.98 -0.17
N THR A 328 27.90 -17.23 0.25
CA THR A 328 28.24 -18.32 -0.67
C THR A 328 26.99 -18.91 -1.34
N GLU A 329 27.16 -19.50 -2.53
CA GLU A 329 26.08 -20.21 -3.23
C GLU A 329 25.45 -21.31 -2.37
N GLY A 330 26.27 -22.07 -1.64
CA GLY A 330 25.78 -23.10 -0.73
C GLY A 330 24.95 -22.56 0.43
N GLN A 331 25.26 -21.37 0.95
CA GLN A 331 24.41 -20.70 1.95
C GLN A 331 23.08 -20.25 1.33
N ALA A 332 23.12 -19.65 0.14
CA ALA A 332 21.90 -19.23 -0.57
C ALA A 332 20.96 -20.42 -0.85
N ASP A 333 21.50 -21.53 -1.34
CA ASP A 333 20.76 -22.78 -1.59
C ASP A 333 20.16 -23.36 -0.30
N PHE A 334 20.92 -23.31 0.80
CA PHE A 334 20.43 -23.74 2.11
C PHE A 334 19.20 -22.92 2.55
N TYR A 335 19.26 -21.59 2.47
CA TYR A 335 18.13 -20.73 2.82
C TYR A 335 16.93 -20.93 1.88
N ALA A 336 17.16 -21.15 0.59
CA ALA A 336 16.09 -21.49 -0.37
C ALA A 336 15.39 -22.81 0.03
N ALA A 337 16.16 -23.83 0.40
CA ALA A 337 15.63 -25.11 0.86
C ALA A 337 14.83 -24.96 2.16
N GLN A 338 15.36 -24.20 3.13
CA GLN A 338 14.65 -23.94 4.39
C GLN A 338 13.36 -23.14 4.17
N ALA A 339 13.36 -22.14 3.28
CA ALA A 339 12.15 -21.41 2.93
C ALA A 339 11.06 -22.33 2.38
N SER A 340 11.42 -23.26 1.48
CA SER A 340 10.49 -24.27 0.97
C SER A 340 9.99 -25.22 2.07
N ALA A 341 10.88 -25.71 2.93
CA ALA A 341 10.53 -26.63 4.01
C ALA A 341 9.58 -25.99 5.04
N VAL A 342 9.81 -24.72 5.39
CA VAL A 342 8.93 -23.95 6.28
C VAL A 342 7.56 -23.75 5.66
N GLN A 343 7.46 -23.37 4.38
CA GLN A 343 6.16 -23.24 3.70
C GLN A 343 5.36 -24.55 3.73
N GLN A 344 6.02 -25.70 3.52
CA GLN A 344 5.37 -27.00 3.62
C GLN A 344 4.91 -27.33 5.05
N LEU A 345 5.71 -26.98 6.06
CA LEU A 345 5.32 -27.16 7.47
C LEU A 345 4.12 -26.30 7.82
N LEU A 346 4.10 -25.02 7.42
CA LEU A 346 2.99 -24.11 7.64
C LEU A 346 1.70 -24.65 6.98
N ALA A 347 1.79 -25.15 5.74
CA ALA A 347 0.67 -25.80 5.07
C ALA A 347 0.13 -27.01 5.85
N ARG A 348 1.01 -27.84 6.43
CA ARG A 348 0.59 -28.98 7.26
C ARG A 348 -0.02 -28.57 8.59
N ARG A 349 0.54 -27.55 9.26
CA ARG A 349 0.13 -27.14 10.62
C ARG A 349 -1.11 -26.26 10.61
N PHE A 350 -1.14 -25.26 9.74
CA PHE A 350 -2.22 -24.27 9.71
C PHE A 350 -3.27 -24.56 8.66
N GLY A 351 -2.99 -25.45 7.69
CA GLY A 351 -3.88 -25.68 6.55
C GLY A 351 -3.96 -24.47 5.61
N GLN A 352 -2.96 -23.58 5.66
CA GLN A 352 -2.82 -22.38 4.85
C GLN A 352 -1.41 -22.32 4.29
N THR A 353 -1.26 -21.72 3.10
CA THR A 353 0.05 -21.50 2.49
C THR A 353 0.30 -20.00 2.47
N LEU A 354 1.58 -19.60 2.54
CA LEU A 354 1.92 -18.21 2.29
C LEU A 354 1.63 -17.93 0.81
N HIS A 355 1.14 -16.74 0.49
CA HIS A 355 0.86 -16.31 -0.88
C HIS A 355 1.70 -15.09 -1.26
N GLY A 356 1.81 -14.81 -2.56
CA GLY A 356 2.53 -13.64 -3.06
C GLY A 356 3.94 -13.97 -3.57
N SER A 357 4.73 -12.94 -3.77
CA SER A 357 6.12 -13.06 -4.22
C SER A 357 6.98 -12.30 -3.23
N TYR A 358 8.09 -12.88 -2.79
CA TYR A 358 9.01 -12.27 -1.85
C TYR A 358 10.44 -12.34 -2.35
N THR A 359 11.23 -11.32 -2.01
CA THR A 359 12.69 -11.37 -2.12
C THR A 359 13.25 -11.52 -0.71
N LEU A 360 13.98 -12.60 -0.44
CA LEU A 360 14.77 -12.75 0.77
C LEU A 360 16.22 -12.33 0.49
N VAL A 361 16.58 -11.15 0.96
CA VAL A 361 17.92 -10.58 0.85
C VAL A 361 18.76 -11.09 2.02
N LEU A 362 19.80 -11.86 1.68
CA LEU A 362 20.76 -12.40 2.63
C LEU A 362 21.93 -11.42 2.74
N ALA A 363 22.03 -10.73 3.87
CA ALA A 363 23.09 -9.77 4.16
C ALA A 363 24.22 -10.42 4.97
N ASN A 364 25.43 -9.94 4.75
CA ASN A 364 26.63 -10.39 5.46
C ASN A 364 27.02 -9.41 6.58
N GLY A 365 26.22 -9.39 7.66
CA GLY A 365 26.43 -8.51 8.81
C GLY A 365 25.57 -7.24 8.77
N LYS A 366 25.40 -6.64 9.95
CA LYS A 366 24.54 -5.46 10.19
C LYS A 366 24.76 -4.26 9.25
N ASP A 367 26.01 -3.90 8.95
CA ASP A 367 26.26 -2.76 8.07
C ASP A 367 25.85 -3.08 6.61
N ASP A 368 26.00 -4.34 6.17
CA ASP A 368 25.48 -4.78 4.88
C ASP A 368 23.95 -4.89 4.89
N LEU A 369 23.36 -5.31 6.01
CA LEU A 369 21.91 -5.33 6.20
C LEU A 369 21.32 -3.91 6.07
N ALA A 370 21.93 -2.91 6.69
CA ALA A 370 21.50 -1.52 6.58
C ALA A 370 21.65 -0.97 5.16
N ARG A 371 22.72 -1.35 4.44
CA ARG A 371 22.86 -1.01 3.02
C ARG A 371 21.79 -1.68 2.18
N ALA A 372 21.53 -2.97 2.38
CA ALA A 372 20.47 -3.69 1.70
C ALA A 372 19.10 -3.06 1.96
N VAL A 373 18.78 -2.70 3.21
CA VAL A 373 17.53 -1.99 3.50
C VAL A 373 17.46 -0.68 2.74
N SER A 374 18.55 0.10 2.67
CA SER A 374 18.56 1.35 1.89
C SER A 374 18.46 1.12 0.37
N ASP A 375 19.17 0.13 -0.17
CA ASP A 375 19.16 -0.23 -1.60
C ASP A 375 17.78 -0.73 -2.05
N TYR A 376 17.08 -1.45 -1.16
CA TYR A 376 15.76 -2.02 -1.37
C TYR A 376 14.74 -1.33 -0.48
N SER A 377 14.78 -0.01 -0.29
CA SER A 377 13.65 0.75 0.25
C SER A 377 13.78 2.23 -0.10
N ASP A 378 12.76 3.01 0.25
CA ASP A 378 12.83 4.45 0.12
C ASP A 378 13.51 5.13 1.32
N MET A 379 14.18 4.35 2.19
CA MET A 379 14.91 4.85 3.35
C MET A 379 16.30 5.36 2.95
N THR A 380 16.68 6.52 3.48
CA THR A 380 18.06 6.98 3.42
C THR A 380 18.99 6.03 4.18
N PRO A 381 20.30 6.02 3.90
CA PRO A 381 21.24 5.18 4.64
C PRO A 381 21.22 5.42 6.16
N ALA A 382 20.93 6.64 6.60
CA ALA A 382 20.83 6.98 8.03
C ALA A 382 19.56 6.40 8.67
N GLU A 383 18.41 6.48 7.97
CA GLU A 383 17.16 5.88 8.41
C GLU A 383 17.26 4.35 8.41
N ALA A 384 17.79 3.75 7.35
CA ALA A 384 17.99 2.32 7.26
C ALA A 384 18.85 1.78 8.41
N LYS A 385 19.95 2.46 8.76
CA LYS A 385 20.79 2.08 9.91
C LYS A 385 20.05 2.17 11.24
N LYS A 386 19.20 3.19 11.41
CA LYS A 386 18.34 3.33 12.61
C LYS A 386 17.28 2.23 12.67
N THR A 387 16.64 1.92 11.55
CA THR A 387 15.60 0.88 11.43
C THR A 387 16.17 -0.51 11.68
N VAL A 388 17.34 -0.82 11.12
CA VAL A 388 18.05 -2.08 11.38
C VAL A 388 18.33 -2.23 12.87
N GLY A 389 18.96 -1.24 13.50
CA GLY A 389 19.26 -1.30 14.93
C GLY A 389 19.93 -2.62 15.34
N GLU A 390 19.30 -3.34 16.25
CA GLU A 390 19.73 -4.66 16.73
C GLU A 390 18.96 -5.84 16.10
N SER A 391 18.17 -5.59 15.06
CA SER A 391 17.32 -6.58 14.42
C SER A 391 18.14 -7.62 13.67
N LEU A 392 17.80 -8.89 13.86
CA LEU A 392 18.34 -10.00 13.07
C LEU A 392 17.77 -10.01 11.63
N TRP A 393 16.49 -9.66 11.51
CA TRP A 393 15.79 -9.61 10.24
C TRP A 393 14.74 -8.50 10.25
N LEU A 394 14.31 -8.09 9.07
CA LEU A 394 13.27 -7.08 8.87
C LEU A 394 12.38 -7.47 7.69
N GLU A 395 11.14 -7.01 7.71
CA GLU A 395 10.22 -7.07 6.58
C GLU A 395 9.93 -5.65 6.09
N ASN A 396 9.94 -5.46 4.79
CA ASN A 396 9.51 -4.23 4.12
C ASN A 396 8.70 -4.59 2.88
N GLY A 397 7.38 -4.75 3.09
CA GLY A 397 6.47 -5.29 2.08
C GLY A 397 6.95 -6.65 1.59
N SER A 398 7.10 -6.78 0.28
CA SER A 398 7.55 -8.01 -0.38
C SER A 398 9.04 -8.36 -0.19
N THR A 399 9.80 -7.61 0.61
CA THR A 399 11.24 -7.83 0.81
C THR A 399 11.53 -8.20 2.27
N LEU A 400 12.15 -9.35 2.46
CA LEU A 400 12.65 -9.84 3.73
C LEU A 400 14.16 -9.67 3.76
N PHE A 401 14.70 -9.14 4.85
CA PHE A 401 16.14 -8.96 5.00
C PHE A 401 16.62 -9.78 6.18
N LEU A 402 17.74 -10.50 6.03
CA LEU A 402 18.30 -11.34 7.07
C LEU A 402 19.80 -11.09 7.24
N ASP A 403 20.24 -10.78 8.46
CA ASP A 403 21.66 -10.81 8.82
C ASP A 403 22.10 -12.25 9.05
N THR A 404 22.72 -12.84 8.02
CA THR A 404 23.21 -14.22 8.09
C THR A 404 24.47 -14.37 8.94
N ALA A 405 25.24 -13.28 9.14
CA ALA A 405 26.47 -13.31 9.92
C ALA A 405 26.19 -13.32 11.43
N ALA A 406 24.99 -12.93 11.86
CA ALA A 406 24.53 -13.06 13.24
C ALA A 406 24.05 -14.48 13.60
N LEU A 407 24.06 -15.42 12.64
CA LEU A 407 23.58 -16.79 12.81
C LEU A 407 24.73 -17.79 12.74
N ASP A 408 25.34 -18.02 13.90
CA ASP A 408 26.59 -18.78 14.07
C ASP A 408 26.43 -20.31 13.92
N SER A 409 25.20 -20.81 13.82
CA SER A 409 24.93 -22.24 13.73
C SER A 409 23.75 -22.57 12.82
N GLU A 410 23.79 -23.75 12.20
CA GLU A 410 22.69 -24.30 11.41
C GLU A 410 21.37 -24.35 12.18
N ARG A 411 21.42 -24.64 13.50
CA ARG A 411 20.25 -24.59 14.40
C ARG A 411 19.61 -23.20 14.41
N GLN A 412 20.40 -22.14 14.59
CA GLN A 412 19.86 -20.78 14.58
C GLN A 412 19.30 -20.42 13.20
N GLN A 413 19.97 -20.83 12.12
CA GLN A 413 19.51 -20.55 10.76
C GLN A 413 18.15 -21.21 10.45
N ILE A 414 17.98 -22.50 10.77
CA ILE A 414 16.71 -23.22 10.60
C ILE A 414 15.61 -22.60 11.45
N PHE A 415 15.89 -22.34 12.73
CA PHE A 415 14.93 -21.76 13.66
C PHE A 415 14.45 -20.39 13.18
N SER A 416 15.39 -19.49 12.86
CA SER A 416 15.08 -18.12 12.42
C SER A 416 14.27 -18.10 11.12
N MET A 417 14.54 -19.01 10.17
CA MET A 417 13.72 -19.15 8.96
C MET A 417 12.28 -19.58 9.28
N GLY A 418 12.11 -20.52 10.22
CA GLY A 418 10.79 -20.94 10.70
C GLY A 418 10.01 -19.78 11.33
N VAL A 419 10.66 -19.01 12.21
CA VAL A 419 10.06 -17.84 12.87
C VAL A 419 9.68 -16.78 11.84
N MET A 420 10.63 -16.33 11.02
CA MET A 420 10.45 -15.23 10.08
C MET A 420 9.28 -15.49 9.14
N LEU A 421 9.25 -16.64 8.46
CA LEU A 421 8.17 -16.93 7.51
C LEU A 421 6.82 -17.18 8.18
N THR A 422 6.80 -17.62 9.44
CA THR A 422 5.55 -17.68 10.21
C THR A 422 5.02 -16.28 10.50
N ARG A 423 5.89 -15.34 10.88
CA ARG A 423 5.52 -13.94 11.13
C ARG A 423 4.97 -13.25 9.87
N VAL A 424 5.58 -13.51 8.70
CA VAL A 424 5.06 -13.02 7.41
C VAL A 424 3.68 -13.60 7.12
N MET A 425 3.48 -14.91 7.35
CA MET A 425 2.17 -15.54 7.19
C MET A 425 1.12 -14.97 8.16
N GLU A 426 1.49 -14.70 9.41
CA GLU A 426 0.61 -14.08 10.40
C GLU A 426 0.18 -12.68 9.96
N ALA A 427 1.12 -11.86 9.50
CA ALA A 427 0.84 -10.53 8.96
C ALA A 427 -0.14 -10.60 7.77
N GLN A 428 0.13 -11.49 6.80
CA GLN A 428 -0.74 -11.72 5.65
C GLN A 428 -2.13 -12.22 6.05
N ALA A 429 -2.21 -13.16 7.01
CA ALA A 429 -3.47 -13.76 7.41
C ALA A 429 -4.35 -12.81 8.25
N MET A 430 -3.74 -11.92 9.03
CA MET A 430 -4.43 -10.98 9.94
C MET A 430 -4.64 -9.58 9.36
N GLY A 431 -3.99 -9.23 8.25
CA GLY A 431 -4.01 -7.88 7.70
C GLY A 431 -3.12 -6.89 8.47
N GLY A 432 -2.06 -7.38 9.12
CA GLY A 432 -1.17 -6.61 10.00
C GLY A 432 -0.96 -7.24 11.37
N THR A 433 0.01 -6.74 12.14
CA THR A 433 0.39 -7.29 13.45
C THR A 433 0.32 -6.28 14.60
N GLU A 434 -0.15 -5.04 14.41
CA GLU A 434 -0.09 -4.02 15.47
C GLU A 434 -1.02 -4.31 16.65
N LYS A 435 -2.12 -5.03 16.39
CA LYS A 435 -3.16 -5.37 17.37
C LYS A 435 -3.23 -6.88 17.66
N GLU A 436 -2.13 -7.59 17.45
CA GLU A 436 -2.05 -9.04 17.71
C GLU A 436 -2.12 -9.39 19.21
N VAL A 437 -2.39 -10.66 19.50
CA VAL A 437 -2.12 -11.25 20.83
C VAL A 437 -0.67 -11.74 20.83
N ALA A 438 0.25 -10.92 21.36
CA ALA A 438 1.69 -11.07 21.14
C ALA A 438 2.26 -12.40 21.65
N TRP A 439 1.89 -12.88 22.85
CA TRP A 439 2.35 -14.20 23.33
C TRP A 439 1.91 -15.34 22.41
N LEU A 440 0.72 -15.24 21.81
CA LEU A 440 0.19 -16.28 20.96
C LEU A 440 0.88 -16.27 19.60
N ALA A 441 0.95 -15.11 18.95
CA ALA A 441 1.54 -14.99 17.62
C ALA A 441 3.05 -15.26 17.65
N ARG A 442 3.80 -14.63 18.58
CA ARG A 442 5.25 -14.90 18.73
C ARG A 442 5.50 -16.33 19.17
N GLY A 443 4.72 -16.84 20.13
CA GLY A 443 4.83 -18.23 20.59
C GLY A 443 4.57 -19.24 19.47
N ALA A 444 3.59 -18.99 18.59
CA ALA A 444 3.33 -19.83 17.43
C ALA A 444 4.50 -19.82 16.43
N ALA A 445 5.06 -18.65 16.13
CA ALA A 445 6.23 -18.52 15.26
C ALA A 445 7.45 -19.26 15.81
N TYR A 446 7.75 -19.11 17.10
CA TYR A 446 8.83 -19.83 17.77
C TYR A 446 8.62 -21.35 17.79
N LEU A 447 7.38 -21.82 18.04
CA LEU A 447 7.05 -23.23 17.95
C LEU A 447 7.24 -23.79 16.53
N ILE A 448 6.92 -23.04 15.48
CA ILE A 448 7.23 -23.46 14.10
C ILE A 448 8.75 -23.56 13.88
N GLY A 449 9.52 -22.60 14.39
CA GLY A 449 10.99 -22.69 14.39
C GLY A 449 11.49 -23.96 15.07
N THR A 450 10.97 -24.29 16.25
CA THR A 450 11.31 -25.50 17.01
C THR A 450 10.90 -26.78 16.27
N LEU A 451 9.71 -26.81 15.66
CA LEU A 451 9.25 -27.95 14.86
C LEU A 451 10.11 -28.17 13.60
N ARG A 452 10.67 -27.11 13.01
CA ARG A 452 11.65 -27.26 11.92
C ARG A 452 12.93 -27.92 12.39
N LEU A 453 13.43 -27.56 13.57
CA LEU A 453 14.58 -28.24 14.17
C LEU A 453 14.28 -29.73 14.40
N GLU A 454 13.07 -30.06 14.85
CA GLU A 454 12.64 -31.45 15.01
C GLU A 454 12.61 -32.23 13.69
N GLU A 455 12.08 -31.63 12.62
CA GLU A 455 12.05 -32.24 11.28
C GLU A 455 13.46 -32.43 10.67
N GLU A 456 14.44 -31.61 11.08
CA GLU A 456 15.87 -31.78 10.74
C GLU A 456 16.61 -32.75 11.70
N GLY A 457 15.91 -33.36 12.66
CA GLY A 457 16.50 -34.31 13.61
C GLY A 457 17.37 -33.66 14.69
N LEU A 458 17.23 -32.34 14.90
CA LEU A 458 18.02 -31.56 15.85
C LEU A 458 17.39 -31.50 17.25
N GLY A 459 16.69 -32.56 17.67
CA GLY A 459 16.02 -32.69 18.97
C GLY A 459 14.50 -32.70 18.84
N SER A 460 13.78 -33.30 19.79
CA SER A 460 12.32 -33.34 19.77
C SER A 460 11.69 -32.14 20.47
N LEU A 461 10.45 -31.79 20.13
CA LEU A 461 9.69 -30.73 20.83
C LEU A 461 9.62 -31.00 22.35
N ALA A 462 9.53 -32.28 22.75
CA ALA A 462 9.54 -32.67 24.15
C ALA A 462 10.88 -32.36 24.83
N ASP A 463 12.01 -32.53 24.14
CA ASP A 463 13.34 -32.21 24.69
C ASP A 463 13.51 -30.70 24.85
N TYR A 464 13.06 -29.91 23.87
CA TYR A 464 13.06 -28.45 23.94
C TYR A 464 12.20 -27.96 25.10
N ARG A 465 10.98 -28.49 25.26
CA ARG A 465 10.09 -28.16 26.37
C ARG A 465 10.72 -28.39 27.74
N ARG A 466 11.43 -29.51 27.94
CA ARG A 466 12.17 -29.75 29.18
C ARG A 466 13.30 -28.74 29.39
N THR A 467 14.01 -28.38 28.31
CA THR A 467 15.08 -27.37 28.36
C THR A 467 14.52 -26.01 28.75
N TRP A 468 13.39 -25.60 28.17
CA TRP A 468 12.67 -24.37 28.51
C TRP A 468 12.28 -24.30 29.98
N TYR A 469 11.72 -25.38 30.55
CA TYR A 469 11.43 -25.42 31.98
C TYR A 469 12.70 -25.29 32.83
N SER A 470 13.78 -25.99 32.47
CA SER A 470 15.06 -25.89 33.18
C SER A 470 15.59 -24.46 33.19
N VAL A 471 15.53 -23.76 32.04
CA VAL A 471 15.99 -22.37 31.92
C VAL A 471 15.15 -21.43 32.79
N LEU A 472 13.82 -21.55 32.75
CA LEU A 472 12.94 -20.73 33.60
C LEU A 472 13.16 -21.00 35.10
N GLN A 473 13.39 -22.25 35.48
CA GLN A 473 13.72 -22.63 36.85
C GLN A 473 15.04 -22.00 37.31
N GLU A 474 16.08 -22.07 36.47
CA GLU A 474 17.40 -21.51 36.78
C GLU A 474 17.34 -19.99 36.97
N LYS A 475 16.58 -19.29 36.12
CA LYS A 475 16.38 -17.84 36.26
C LYS A 475 15.61 -17.44 37.51
N GLY A 476 14.72 -18.32 38.00
CA GLY A 476 13.93 -18.12 39.22
C GLY A 476 12.88 -16.99 39.16
N SER A 477 12.90 -16.14 38.14
CA SER A 477 11.93 -15.08 37.88
C SER A 477 11.71 -14.92 36.37
N PHE A 478 10.44 -14.87 35.96
CA PHE A 478 10.01 -14.75 34.57
C PHE A 478 8.59 -14.13 34.52
N PRO A 479 8.16 -13.56 33.39
CA PRO A 479 6.87 -12.89 33.29
C PRO A 479 5.69 -13.88 33.35
N ASP A 480 4.52 -13.39 33.77
CA ASP A 480 3.26 -14.09 33.50
C ASP A 480 2.93 -13.93 32.00
N ALA A 481 2.53 -14.99 31.31
CA ALA A 481 2.07 -14.91 29.92
C ALA A 481 0.99 -13.83 29.70
N ALA A 482 0.14 -13.53 30.69
CA ALA A 482 -0.85 -12.45 30.58
C ALA A 482 -0.22 -11.04 30.50
N SER A 483 1.02 -10.87 30.95
CA SER A 483 1.78 -9.63 30.77
C SER A 483 2.43 -9.50 29.39
N LEU A 484 2.29 -10.53 28.55
CA LEU A 484 2.85 -10.61 27.19
C LEU A 484 1.75 -10.47 26.11
N THR A 485 0.57 -9.96 26.46
CA THR A 485 -0.60 -9.98 25.56
C THR A 485 -0.53 -8.98 24.43
N THR A 486 -0.02 -7.77 24.66
CA THR A 486 0.12 -6.76 23.59
C THR A 486 1.58 -6.64 23.16
N PRO A 487 1.87 -6.20 21.92
CA PRO A 487 3.24 -5.99 21.46
C PRO A 487 4.05 -5.07 22.40
N GLN A 488 3.44 -3.97 22.84
CA GLN A 488 4.08 -3.03 23.76
C GLN A 488 4.35 -3.66 25.14
N ALA A 489 3.42 -4.45 25.68
CA ALA A 489 3.61 -5.11 26.96
C ALA A 489 4.69 -6.20 26.87
N TYR A 490 4.76 -6.90 25.73
CA TYR A 490 5.83 -7.86 25.44
C TYR A 490 7.21 -7.20 25.45
N GLU A 491 7.38 -6.07 24.76
CA GLU A 491 8.65 -5.33 24.74
C GLU A 491 9.07 -4.85 26.14
N GLN A 492 8.12 -4.33 26.92
CA GLN A 492 8.36 -3.91 28.31
C GLN A 492 8.77 -5.09 29.21
N ALA A 493 8.17 -6.26 29.00
CA ALA A 493 8.54 -7.49 29.70
C ALA A 493 9.94 -7.97 29.28
N CYS A 494 10.30 -7.94 27.99
CA CYS A 494 11.64 -8.28 27.53
C CYS A 494 12.70 -7.37 28.16
N ALA A 495 12.42 -6.06 28.29
CA ALA A 495 13.32 -5.13 28.97
C ALA A 495 13.51 -5.45 30.46
N SER A 496 12.53 -6.12 31.09
CA SER A 496 12.54 -6.42 32.54
C SER A 496 13.07 -7.83 32.87
N PHE A 497 12.72 -8.83 32.06
CA PHE A 497 12.99 -10.25 32.32
C PHE A 497 13.96 -10.89 31.32
N GLY A 498 14.37 -10.14 30.30
CA GLY A 498 15.15 -10.63 29.16
C GLY A 498 14.31 -11.32 28.10
N ASP A 499 14.77 -11.24 26.85
CA ASP A 499 14.07 -11.78 25.68
C ASP A 499 13.83 -13.29 25.78
N GLU A 500 14.87 -14.06 26.16
CA GLU A 500 14.79 -15.51 26.29
C GLU A 500 13.66 -15.97 27.24
N SER A 501 13.48 -15.29 28.38
CA SER A 501 12.44 -15.65 29.34
C SER A 501 11.04 -15.37 28.79
N CYS A 502 10.87 -14.25 28.07
CA CYS A 502 9.60 -13.86 27.47
C CYS A 502 9.24 -14.77 26.29
N SER A 503 10.21 -15.10 25.45
CA SER A 503 10.08 -16.03 24.32
C SER A 503 9.68 -17.42 24.78
N ILE A 504 10.36 -17.98 25.80
CA ILE A 504 10.01 -19.28 26.37
C ILE A 504 8.59 -19.29 26.96
N VAL A 505 8.20 -18.25 27.71
CA VAL A 505 6.84 -18.18 28.29
C VAL A 505 5.77 -18.10 27.19
N ALA A 506 6.04 -17.36 26.11
CA ALA A 506 5.15 -17.29 24.95
C ALA A 506 5.03 -18.65 24.23
N GLU A 507 6.14 -19.34 23.97
CA GLU A 507 6.16 -20.69 23.38
C GLU A 507 5.35 -21.68 24.22
N LEU A 508 5.59 -21.72 25.53
CA LEU A 508 4.90 -22.63 26.44
C LEU A 508 3.39 -22.33 26.55
N ALA A 509 2.99 -21.06 26.52
CA ALA A 509 1.58 -20.67 26.54
C ALA A 509 0.87 -21.03 25.23
N ALA A 510 1.54 -20.84 24.08
CA ALA A 510 1.05 -21.27 22.78
C ALA A 510 0.96 -22.80 22.66
N ASP A 511 1.97 -23.54 23.15
CA ASP A 511 2.00 -25.00 23.16
C ASP A 511 0.81 -25.56 23.96
N ASP A 512 0.55 -25.01 25.16
CA ASP A 512 -0.62 -25.41 25.96
C ASP A 512 -1.96 -25.11 25.24
N LEU A 513 -2.07 -23.99 24.51
CA LEU A 513 -3.25 -23.70 23.69
C LEU A 513 -3.42 -24.73 22.57
N PHE A 514 -2.36 -25.00 21.81
CA PHE A 514 -2.42 -25.91 20.67
C PHE A 514 -2.61 -27.36 21.10
N ALA A 515 -2.05 -27.77 22.23
CA ALA A 515 -2.33 -29.08 22.82
C ALA A 515 -3.82 -29.26 23.17
N ARG A 516 -4.51 -28.19 23.55
CA ARG A 516 -5.93 -28.22 23.96
C ARG A 516 -6.92 -27.99 22.82
N ARG A 517 -6.57 -27.16 21.85
CA ARG A 517 -7.48 -26.65 20.81
C ARG A 517 -7.07 -27.08 19.40
N GLY A 518 -5.86 -27.59 19.24
CA GLY A 518 -5.26 -27.96 17.95
C GLY A 518 -4.77 -26.75 17.16
N TRP A 519 -3.81 -26.97 16.28
CA TRP A 519 -3.24 -25.93 15.42
C TRP A 519 -4.29 -25.21 14.54
N GLY A 520 -5.33 -25.93 14.09
CA GLY A 520 -6.40 -25.33 13.30
C GLY A 520 -7.22 -24.25 14.04
N SER A 521 -7.16 -24.16 15.37
CA SER A 521 -7.78 -23.04 16.10
C SER A 521 -7.02 -21.73 15.91
N PHE A 522 -5.69 -21.80 15.74
CA PHE A 522 -4.85 -20.64 15.45
C PHE A 522 -5.23 -20.01 14.11
N THR A 523 -5.41 -20.83 13.08
CA THR A 523 -5.90 -20.41 11.76
C THR A 523 -7.26 -19.71 11.84
N LYS A 524 -8.18 -20.23 12.66
CA LYS A 524 -9.49 -19.60 12.89
C LYS A 524 -9.34 -18.24 13.58
N TRP A 525 -8.41 -18.13 14.53
CA TRP A 525 -8.11 -16.89 15.21
C TRP A 525 -7.53 -15.84 14.27
N MET A 526 -6.52 -16.16 13.46
CA MET A 526 -5.95 -15.22 12.48
C MET A 526 -7.01 -14.70 11.51
N ARG A 527 -7.86 -15.59 10.98
CA ARG A 527 -8.98 -15.19 10.11
C ARG A 527 -9.99 -14.30 10.82
N ALA A 528 -10.31 -14.59 12.08
CA ALA A 528 -11.22 -13.77 12.87
C ALA A 528 -10.63 -12.40 13.21
N ALA A 529 -9.30 -12.30 13.37
CA ALA A 529 -8.59 -11.04 13.58
C ALA A 529 -8.65 -10.16 12.32
N ASN A 530 -8.43 -10.75 11.14
CA ASN A 530 -8.56 -10.04 9.87
C ASN A 530 -9.98 -9.47 9.66
N LEU A 531 -11.01 -10.27 9.94
CA LEU A 531 -12.41 -9.82 9.90
C LEU A 531 -12.79 -8.80 11.00
N ALA A 532 -11.88 -8.52 11.93
CA ALA A 532 -12.07 -7.60 13.04
C ALA A 532 -11.07 -6.43 12.96
N ASP A 533 -10.64 -6.04 11.76
CA ASP A 533 -9.73 -4.91 11.52
C ASP A 533 -8.41 -5.03 12.31
N GLY A 534 -7.89 -6.26 12.33
CA GLY A 534 -6.68 -6.65 13.05
C GLY A 534 -6.86 -6.84 14.56
N ASP A 535 -8.06 -6.65 15.14
CA ASP A 535 -8.30 -6.77 16.59
C ASP A 535 -8.17 -8.23 17.07
N GLY A 536 -6.94 -8.61 17.41
CA GLY A 536 -6.58 -9.95 17.86
C GLY A 536 -7.25 -10.34 19.16
N GLU A 537 -7.52 -9.41 20.07
CA GLU A 537 -8.16 -9.70 21.36
C GLU A 537 -9.65 -10.04 21.17
N LYS A 538 -10.36 -9.22 20.40
CA LYS A 538 -11.77 -9.48 20.04
C LYS A 538 -11.92 -10.80 19.29
N ALA A 539 -11.01 -11.06 18.34
CA ALA A 539 -10.96 -12.33 17.63
C ALA A 539 -10.68 -13.52 18.56
N PHE A 540 -9.75 -13.37 19.51
CA PHE A 540 -9.42 -14.40 20.48
C PHE A 540 -10.64 -14.76 21.34
N GLN A 541 -11.34 -13.74 21.87
CA GLN A 541 -12.56 -13.93 22.65
C GLN A 541 -13.65 -14.64 21.84
N SER A 542 -13.80 -14.32 20.56
CA SER A 542 -14.78 -14.94 19.67
C SER A 542 -14.47 -16.43 19.40
N VAL A 543 -13.20 -16.76 19.15
CA VAL A 543 -12.78 -18.12 18.80
C VAL A 543 -12.66 -19.03 20.02
N TYR A 544 -12.11 -18.53 21.12
CA TYR A 544 -11.76 -19.34 22.30
C TYR A 544 -12.75 -19.21 23.46
N GLY A 545 -13.68 -18.24 23.40
CA GLY A 545 -14.71 -18.02 24.42
C GLY A 545 -14.18 -17.44 25.74
N THR A 546 -12.93 -16.98 25.76
CA THR A 546 -12.27 -16.37 26.93
C THR A 546 -11.30 -15.29 26.45
N SER A 547 -10.93 -14.35 27.32
CA SER A 547 -9.99 -13.30 26.94
C SER A 547 -8.56 -13.84 26.86
N PRO A 548 -7.69 -13.26 26.02
CA PRO A 548 -6.30 -13.70 25.92
C PRO A 548 -5.60 -13.62 27.28
N ASN A 549 -5.84 -12.56 28.06
CA ASN A 549 -5.31 -12.42 29.43
C ASN A 549 -5.78 -13.54 30.36
N ALA A 550 -7.08 -13.84 30.38
CA ALA A 550 -7.62 -14.88 31.27
C ALA A 550 -7.09 -16.27 30.90
N TYR A 551 -6.96 -16.55 29.60
CA TYR A 551 -6.34 -17.78 29.13
C TYR A 551 -4.87 -17.86 29.54
N ALA A 552 -4.10 -16.82 29.26
CA ALA A 552 -2.67 -16.74 29.51
C ALA A 552 -2.34 -16.90 31.01
N SER A 553 -3.06 -16.23 31.91
CA SER A 553 -2.87 -16.44 33.36
C SER A 553 -3.17 -17.88 33.79
N SER A 554 -4.20 -18.50 33.18
CA SER A 554 -4.53 -19.91 33.44
C SER A 554 -3.43 -20.85 32.93
N ALA A 555 -2.83 -20.53 31.77
CA ALA A 555 -1.71 -21.25 31.19
C ALA A 555 -0.47 -21.12 32.09
N SER A 556 -0.09 -19.91 32.51
CA SER A 556 1.01 -19.69 33.46
C SER A 556 0.87 -20.52 34.74
N ALA A 557 -0.34 -20.59 35.31
CA ALA A 557 -0.60 -21.41 36.49
C ALA A 557 -0.44 -22.93 36.22
N ARG A 558 -0.71 -23.40 35.00
CA ARG A 558 -0.44 -24.79 34.59
C ARG A 558 1.05 -25.03 34.40
N LEU A 559 1.74 -24.13 33.70
CA LEU A 559 3.18 -24.21 33.48
C LEU A 559 3.95 -24.32 34.80
N LEU A 560 3.59 -23.49 35.80
CA LEU A 560 4.18 -23.58 37.14
C LEU A 560 3.96 -24.96 37.81
N ARG A 561 2.79 -25.59 37.61
CA ARG A 561 2.53 -26.92 38.17
C ARG A 561 3.35 -28.00 37.47
N GLU A 562 3.44 -27.94 36.14
CA GLU A 562 4.21 -28.88 35.33
C GLU A 562 5.70 -28.78 35.66
N MET A 563 6.23 -27.55 35.71
CA MET A 563 7.61 -27.25 36.06
C MET A 563 7.98 -27.81 37.45
N ASN A 564 7.10 -27.64 38.45
CA ASN A 564 7.30 -28.23 39.79
C ASN A 564 7.20 -29.76 39.81
N SER A 565 6.37 -30.35 38.95
CA SER A 565 6.23 -31.81 38.85
C SER A 565 7.46 -32.47 38.22
N GLU A 566 8.07 -31.83 37.22
CA GLU A 566 9.32 -32.29 36.61
C GLU A 566 10.48 -32.22 37.60
N SER A 567 10.62 -31.15 38.39
CA SER A 567 11.65 -31.06 39.45
C SER A 567 11.53 -32.19 40.49
N SER A 568 10.31 -32.66 40.78
CA SER A 568 10.09 -33.73 41.77
C SER A 568 10.49 -35.12 41.25
N MET A 569 10.53 -35.33 39.93
CA MET A 569 11.02 -36.57 39.33
C MET A 569 12.55 -36.70 39.41
N TYR A 570 13.29 -35.58 39.51
CA TYR A 570 14.76 -35.57 39.57
C TYR A 570 15.34 -35.44 40.98
N THR A 571 14.50 -35.23 42.00
CA THR A 571 14.89 -35.27 43.43
C THR A 571 14.59 -36.60 44.12
N ARG A 572 14.12 -37.60 43.36
CA ARG A 572 14.03 -39.02 43.75
C ARG A 572 14.98 -39.84 42.92
#